data_AF-A0A538ABI2-F1
#
_entry.id   AF-A0A538ABI2-F1
#
_cell.length_a   1.000
_cell.length_b   1.000
_cell.length_c   1.000
_cell.angle_alpha   90.00
_cell.angle_beta   90.00
_cell.angle_gamma   90.00
#
_symmetry.space_group_name_H-M   'P 1'
#
loop_
_entity.id
_entity.type
_entity.pdbx_description
1 polymer ?
#
loop_
_entity_poly.entity_id
_entity_poly.type
_entity_poly.pdbx_seq_one_letter_code
_entity_poly.pdbx_strand_id
1 'polypeptide(L)'
;MALTAGHAGADTVTEWNQTSIDVLKAGNVAGNPWSRCMAMVHVAIADAVNTIQGRYTRYAVTSPAAPSASADAAVAAAARTILIQVIPGQKAKVEEAYAASLKQIPDGPAKTEGIAVGEQAAAVILADRANDATGVPDTYRPVTAPGVWIPTAAPLFPEYARAKGWVITSADQFRPSPPPALTSALYAR
;
A
#
# COMPACT_ATOMS: atom_id res chain seq x y z
N MET A 1 -22.77 32.94 0.03
CA MET A 1 -22.45 31.62 -0.54
C MET A 1 -21.24 31.80 -1.44
N ALA A 2 -20.04 31.55 -0.92
CA ALA A 2 -18.80 31.71 -1.68
C ALA A 2 -18.37 30.33 -2.18
N LEU A 3 -18.44 30.12 -3.50
CA LEU A 3 -17.73 29.01 -4.13
C LEU A 3 -16.25 29.36 -4.14
N THR A 4 -15.48 28.71 -3.28
CA THR A 4 -14.02 28.66 -3.43
C THR A 4 -13.71 27.73 -4.60
N ALA A 5 -13.15 28.29 -5.66
CA ALA A 5 -12.64 27.54 -6.80
C ALA A 5 -11.58 26.54 -6.31
N GLY A 6 -11.77 25.26 -6.61
CA GLY A 6 -10.76 24.22 -6.41
C GLY A 6 -9.55 24.56 -7.28
N HIS A 7 -8.38 24.61 -6.65
CA HIS A 7 -7.13 24.81 -7.38
C HIS A 7 -6.98 23.69 -8.40
N ALA A 8 -6.74 24.04 -9.67
CA ALA A 8 -6.38 23.11 -10.74
C ALA A 8 -4.92 22.63 -10.60
N GLY A 9 -4.55 22.17 -9.40
CA GLY A 9 -3.40 21.31 -9.13
C GLY A 9 -3.88 19.87 -9.08
N ALA A 10 -2.99 18.90 -9.31
CA ALA A 10 -3.34 17.50 -9.10
C ALA A 10 -3.89 17.34 -7.67
N ASP A 11 -5.02 16.64 -7.51
CA ASP A 11 -5.55 16.33 -6.17
C ASP A 11 -4.44 15.62 -5.37
N THR A 12 -4.28 15.96 -4.08
CA THR A 12 -3.15 15.52 -3.24
C THR A 12 -2.95 14.00 -3.25
N VAL A 13 -4.00 13.21 -3.45
CA VAL A 13 -3.88 11.74 -3.60
C VAL A 13 -3.08 11.36 -4.84
N THR A 14 -3.24 12.08 -5.95
CA THR A 14 -2.50 11.84 -7.19
C THR A 14 -1.02 12.23 -7.05
N GLU A 15 -0.73 13.34 -6.35
CA GLU A 15 0.64 13.75 -6.04
C GLU A 15 1.36 12.71 -5.18
N TRP A 16 0.69 12.20 -4.14
CA TRP A 16 1.26 11.17 -3.27
C TRP A 16 1.35 9.82 -3.94
N ASN A 17 0.45 9.47 -4.87
CA ASN A 17 0.61 8.31 -5.73
C ASN A 17 1.92 8.39 -6.54
N GLN A 18 2.17 9.51 -7.20
CA GLN A 18 3.39 9.71 -7.98
C GLN A 18 4.64 9.70 -7.08
N THR A 19 4.57 10.35 -5.93
CA THR A 19 5.65 10.35 -4.93
C THR A 19 5.96 8.94 -4.44
N SER A 20 4.95 8.11 -4.14
CA SER A 20 5.15 6.71 -3.75
C SER A 20 5.84 5.90 -4.84
N ILE A 21 5.43 6.07 -6.10
CA ILE A 21 6.09 5.44 -7.26
C ILE A 21 7.57 5.84 -7.33
N ASP A 22 7.88 7.12 -7.17
CA ASP A 22 9.26 7.63 -7.29
C ASP A 22 10.13 7.24 -6.09
N VAL A 23 9.54 7.06 -4.91
CA VAL A 23 10.21 6.52 -3.72
C VAL A 23 10.50 5.04 -3.91
N LEU A 24 9.54 4.26 -4.40
CA LEU A 24 9.72 2.83 -4.64
C LEU A 24 10.78 2.56 -5.73
N LYS A 25 10.79 3.35 -6.81
CA LYS A 25 11.86 3.29 -7.83
C LYS A 25 13.22 3.59 -7.23
N ALA A 26 13.34 4.66 -6.46
CA ALA A 26 14.61 5.03 -5.83
C ALA A 26 15.08 4.00 -4.80
N GLY A 27 14.16 3.27 -4.18
CA GLY A 27 14.44 2.12 -3.32
C GLY A 27 14.70 0.79 -4.06
N ASN A 28 14.71 0.77 -5.40
CA ASN A 28 14.80 -0.44 -6.22
C ASN A 28 13.76 -1.52 -5.85
N VAL A 29 12.57 -1.11 -5.43
CA VAL A 29 11.47 -2.03 -5.13
C VAL A 29 10.80 -2.45 -6.44
N ALA A 30 10.43 -3.72 -6.55
CA ALA A 30 9.73 -4.28 -7.72
C ALA A 30 8.79 -5.41 -7.30
N GLY A 31 7.91 -5.83 -8.22
CA GLY A 31 7.06 -7.02 -8.05
C GLY A 31 6.08 -6.94 -6.88
N ASN A 32 5.98 -8.03 -6.12
CA ASN A 32 5.01 -8.14 -5.02
C ASN A 32 5.24 -7.10 -3.91
N PRO A 33 6.47 -6.83 -3.44
CA PRO A 33 6.75 -5.74 -2.51
C PRO A 33 6.28 -4.37 -2.97
N TRP A 34 6.37 -4.07 -4.27
CA TRP A 34 5.85 -2.82 -4.85
C TRP A 34 4.34 -2.72 -4.65
N SER A 35 3.61 -3.76 -5.07
CA SER A 35 2.15 -3.80 -4.98
C SER A 35 1.68 -3.73 -3.54
N ARG A 36 2.37 -4.41 -2.62
CA ARG A 36 2.10 -4.36 -1.18
C ARG A 36 2.28 -2.95 -0.62
N CYS A 37 3.40 -2.29 -0.91
CA CYS A 37 3.65 -0.94 -0.40
C CYS A 37 2.60 0.05 -0.92
N MET A 38 2.28 0.02 -2.21
CA MET A 38 1.23 0.85 -2.79
C MET A 38 -0.14 0.61 -2.15
N ALA A 39 -0.50 -0.66 -1.88
CA ALA A 39 -1.73 -0.98 -1.17
C ALA A 39 -1.74 -0.40 0.26
N MET A 40 -0.63 -0.53 1.00
CA MET A 40 -0.51 0.05 2.35
C MET A 40 -0.68 1.57 2.35
N VAL A 41 -0.03 2.27 1.42
CA VAL A 41 -0.16 3.72 1.27
C VAL A 41 -1.61 4.09 0.99
N HIS A 42 -2.21 3.50 -0.03
CA HIS A 42 -3.54 3.90 -0.50
C HIS A 42 -4.68 3.50 0.45
N VAL A 43 -4.55 2.39 1.16
CA VAL A 43 -5.53 2.03 2.20
C VAL A 43 -5.42 2.97 3.41
N ALA A 44 -4.21 3.36 3.82
CA ALA A 44 -4.04 4.35 4.89
C ALA A 44 -4.62 5.73 4.49
N ILE A 45 -4.36 6.16 3.24
CA ILE A 45 -4.97 7.37 2.67
C ILE A 45 -6.49 7.28 2.66
N ALA A 46 -7.05 6.16 2.17
CA ALA A 46 -8.50 5.97 2.10
C ALA A 46 -9.15 6.04 3.48
N ASP A 47 -8.56 5.42 4.50
CA ASP A 47 -9.07 5.48 5.87
C ASP A 47 -8.97 6.87 6.49
N ALA A 48 -7.87 7.59 6.22
CA ALA A 48 -7.68 8.96 6.68
C ALA A 48 -8.74 9.90 6.06
N VAL A 49 -8.90 9.86 4.73
CA VAL A 49 -9.89 10.68 4.03
C VAL A 49 -11.31 10.33 4.45
N ASN A 50 -11.65 9.05 4.59
CA ASN A 50 -13.00 8.65 5.02
C ASN A 50 -13.27 8.93 6.51
N THR A 51 -12.24 9.07 7.35
CA THR A 51 -12.41 9.58 8.72
C THR A 51 -12.83 11.05 8.74
N ILE A 52 -12.45 11.82 7.72
CA ILE A 52 -12.76 13.25 7.58
C ILE A 52 -14.08 13.45 6.82
N GLN A 53 -14.22 12.81 5.66
CA GLN A 53 -15.33 13.05 4.74
C GLN A 53 -16.52 12.11 4.95
N GLY A 54 -16.32 10.96 5.59
CA GLY A 54 -17.40 10.01 5.91
C GLY A 54 -18.14 9.43 4.69
N ARG A 55 -17.53 9.42 3.49
CA ARG A 55 -18.20 9.00 2.25
C ARG A 55 -18.27 7.48 2.08
N TYR A 56 -17.25 6.76 2.53
CA TYR A 56 -17.15 5.31 2.40
C TYR A 56 -16.76 4.65 3.72
N THR A 57 -16.98 3.34 3.79
CA THR A 57 -16.54 2.51 4.92
C THR A 57 -15.01 2.49 4.99
N ARG A 58 -14.50 2.69 6.21
CA ARG A 58 -13.07 2.59 6.52
C ARG A 58 -12.67 1.12 6.64
N TYR A 59 -11.47 0.79 6.18
CA TYR A 59 -10.91 -0.55 6.17
C TYR A 59 -10.54 -1.03 7.58
N ALA A 60 -9.78 -0.24 8.35
CA ALA A 60 -9.28 -0.63 9.67
C ALA A 60 -9.40 0.46 10.74
N VAL A 61 -9.45 1.74 10.37
CA VAL A 61 -9.54 2.84 11.33
C VAL A 61 -10.93 2.90 11.99
N THR A 62 -10.95 2.92 13.32
CA THR A 62 -12.17 2.97 14.15
C THR A 62 -12.33 4.26 14.96
N SER A 63 -11.42 5.22 14.80
CA SER A 63 -11.48 6.51 15.51
C SER A 63 -12.77 7.30 15.21
N PRO A 64 -13.14 8.27 16.06
CA PRO A 64 -14.22 9.21 15.75
C PRO A 64 -13.98 9.97 14.44
N ALA A 65 -15.06 10.42 13.81
CA ALA A 65 -14.97 11.28 12.63
C ALA A 65 -14.31 12.63 12.98
N ALA A 66 -13.55 13.18 12.03
CA ALA A 66 -12.84 14.44 12.17
C ALA A 66 -13.18 15.40 11.01
N PRO A 67 -14.44 15.87 10.90
CA PRO A 67 -14.90 16.62 9.73
C PRO A 67 -14.24 17.99 9.53
N SER A 68 -13.60 18.53 10.58
CA SER A 68 -12.88 19.81 10.53
C SER A 68 -11.41 19.67 10.12
N ALA A 69 -10.88 18.44 10.05
CA ALA A 69 -9.50 18.19 9.70
C ALA A 69 -9.25 18.35 8.18
N SER A 70 -8.04 18.76 7.82
CA SER A 70 -7.63 18.89 6.43
C SER A 70 -7.37 17.50 5.82
N ALA A 71 -8.14 17.17 4.78
CA ALA A 71 -7.94 15.93 4.03
C ALA A 71 -6.54 15.88 3.40
N ASP A 72 -6.08 16.96 2.76
CA ASP A 72 -4.77 17.02 2.11
C ASP A 72 -3.62 16.78 3.10
N ALA A 73 -3.72 17.34 4.31
CA ALA A 73 -2.73 17.11 5.37
C ALA A 73 -2.74 15.65 5.83
N ALA A 74 -3.93 15.03 5.91
CA ALA A 74 -4.08 13.63 6.29
C ALA A 74 -3.56 12.67 5.22
N VAL A 75 -3.80 12.96 3.93
CA VAL A 75 -3.23 12.21 2.80
C VAL A 75 -1.70 12.23 2.88
N ALA A 76 -1.12 13.42 3.03
CA ALA A 76 0.32 13.59 3.08
C ALA A 76 0.96 12.86 4.27
N ALA A 77 0.36 12.98 5.46
CA ALA A 77 0.86 12.37 6.68
C ALA A 77 0.73 10.83 6.66
N ALA A 78 -0.38 10.30 6.14
CA ALA A 78 -0.57 8.86 5.98
C ALA A 78 0.47 8.26 5.04
N ALA A 79 0.62 8.84 3.84
CA ALA A 79 1.57 8.37 2.84
C ALA A 79 3.02 8.42 3.34
N ARG A 80 3.42 9.56 3.92
CA ARG A 80 4.75 9.75 4.51
C ARG A 80 5.05 8.68 5.56
N THR A 81 4.12 8.43 6.48
CA THR A 81 4.31 7.47 7.59
C THR A 81 4.50 6.05 7.07
N ILE A 82 3.69 5.60 6.11
CA ILE A 82 3.88 4.29 5.48
C ILE A 82 5.22 4.21 4.75
N LEU A 83 5.54 5.20 3.92
CA LEU A 83 6.75 5.18 3.07
C LEU A 83 8.04 5.20 3.88
N ILE A 84 8.13 5.99 4.96
CA ILE A 84 9.32 6.00 5.83
C ILE A 84 9.50 4.65 6.52
N GLN A 85 8.41 4.01 6.94
CA GLN A 85 8.49 2.73 7.64
C GLN A 85 8.86 1.59 6.68
N VAL A 86 8.29 1.58 5.47
CA VAL A 86 8.49 0.49 4.50
C VAL A 86 9.79 0.67 3.71
N ILE A 87 10.17 1.91 3.39
CA ILE A 87 11.34 2.27 2.57
C ILE A 87 12.27 3.25 3.33
N PRO A 88 12.88 2.82 4.46
CA PRO A 88 13.64 3.72 5.32
C PRO A 88 14.83 4.37 4.61
N GLY A 89 15.43 3.72 3.62
CA GLY A 89 16.52 4.27 2.81
C GLY A 89 16.13 5.48 1.96
N GLN A 90 14.83 5.75 1.77
CA GLN A 90 14.33 6.89 1.01
C GLN A 90 13.67 7.95 1.91
N LYS A 91 13.90 7.89 3.22
CA LYS A 91 13.31 8.83 4.20
C LYS A 91 13.51 10.29 3.80
N ALA A 92 14.71 10.70 3.42
CA ALA A 92 14.99 12.10 3.06
C ALA A 92 14.09 12.60 1.91
N LYS A 93 13.90 11.78 0.86
CA LYS A 93 13.03 12.08 -0.27
C LYS A 93 11.57 12.19 0.14
N VAL A 94 11.12 11.28 1.01
CA VAL A 94 9.74 11.30 1.55
C VAL A 94 9.49 12.56 2.39
N GLU A 95 10.44 12.93 3.25
CA GLU A 95 10.34 14.11 4.11
C GLU A 95 10.36 15.43 3.32
N GLU A 96 11.15 15.49 2.24
CA GLU A 96 11.17 16.64 1.33
C GLU A 96 9.80 16.84 0.66
N ALA A 97 9.24 15.76 0.08
CA ALA A 97 7.90 15.79 -0.51
C ALA A 97 6.83 16.16 0.53
N TYR A 98 6.92 15.60 1.75
CA TYR A 98 6.02 15.92 2.86
C TYR A 98 6.06 17.40 3.25
N ALA A 99 7.25 17.96 3.41
CA ALA A 99 7.41 19.38 3.70
C ALA A 99 6.87 20.26 2.56
N ALA A 100 7.04 19.86 1.30
CA ALA A 100 6.48 20.57 0.15
C ALA A 100 4.94 20.55 0.14
N SER A 101 4.31 19.39 0.39
CA SER A 101 2.85 19.27 0.48
C SER A 101 2.30 20.12 1.62
N LEU A 102 2.88 20.05 2.82
CA LEU A 102 2.38 20.80 3.97
C LEU A 102 2.51 22.32 3.80
N LYS A 103 3.47 22.82 3.01
CA LYS A 103 3.59 24.27 2.74
C LYS A 103 2.40 24.82 1.93
N GLN A 104 1.71 23.99 1.17
CA GLN A 104 0.52 24.40 0.40
C GLN A 104 -0.74 24.49 1.26
N ILE A 105 -0.69 23.99 2.49
CA ILE A 105 -1.83 23.93 3.41
C ILE A 105 -1.71 25.05 4.45
N PRO A 106 -2.71 25.94 4.58
CA PRO A 106 -2.71 26.99 5.59
C PRO A 106 -2.47 26.44 7.00
N ASP A 107 -1.64 27.12 7.77
CA ASP A 107 -1.42 26.75 9.16
C ASP A 107 -2.69 26.96 9.99
N GLY A 108 -2.97 26.01 10.88
CA GLY A 108 -4.12 26.07 11.77
C GLY A 108 -4.57 24.70 12.27
N PRO A 109 -5.63 24.67 13.11
CA PRO A 109 -6.11 23.43 13.73
C PRO A 109 -6.46 22.34 12.71
N ALA A 110 -7.10 22.70 11.60
CA ALA A 110 -7.45 21.74 10.54
C ALA A 110 -6.23 20.98 9.99
N LYS A 111 -5.11 21.67 9.78
CA LYS A 111 -3.85 21.05 9.32
C LYS A 111 -3.27 20.13 10.37
N THR A 112 -3.18 20.58 11.62
CA THR A 112 -2.67 19.78 12.75
C THR A 112 -3.51 18.52 12.98
N GLU A 113 -4.83 18.65 12.97
CA GLU A 113 -5.76 17.52 13.09
C GLU A 113 -5.65 16.57 11.90
N GLY A 114 -5.52 17.11 10.68
CA GLY A 114 -5.32 16.31 9.47
C GLY A 114 -4.06 15.45 9.55
N ILE A 115 -2.93 16.03 9.97
CA ILE A 115 -1.68 15.30 10.19
C ILE A 115 -1.90 14.16 11.19
N ALA A 116 -2.52 14.44 12.35
CA ALA A 116 -2.77 13.43 13.37
C ALA A 116 -3.68 12.29 12.85
N VAL A 117 -4.72 12.60 12.08
CA VAL A 117 -5.59 11.60 11.45
C VAL A 117 -4.82 10.73 10.47
N GLY A 118 -3.97 11.32 9.62
CA GLY A 118 -3.15 10.59 8.66
C GLY A 118 -2.12 9.66 9.32
N GLU A 119 -1.40 10.15 10.32
CA GLU A 119 -0.43 9.35 11.09
C GLU A 119 -1.12 8.18 11.81
N GLN A 120 -2.28 8.43 12.42
CA GLN A 120 -3.07 7.39 13.08
C GLN A 120 -3.54 6.33 12.08
N ALA A 121 -4.04 6.72 10.91
CA ALA A 121 -4.48 5.79 9.88
C ALA A 121 -3.31 4.91 9.40
N ALA A 122 -2.16 5.52 9.11
CA ALA A 122 -0.97 4.77 8.73
C ALA A 122 -0.49 3.81 9.83
N ALA A 123 -0.50 4.23 11.09
CA ALA A 123 -0.12 3.37 12.22
C ALA A 123 -1.02 2.13 12.32
N VAL A 124 -2.34 2.29 12.13
CA VAL A 124 -3.29 1.16 12.12
C VAL A 124 -2.98 0.19 10.98
N ILE A 125 -2.74 0.70 9.76
CA ILE A 125 -2.41 -0.15 8.61
C ILE A 125 -1.05 -0.85 8.79
N LEU A 126 -0.05 -0.19 9.35
CA LEU A 126 1.24 -0.82 9.68
C LEU A 126 1.07 -1.96 10.68
N ALA A 127 0.27 -1.76 11.73
CA ALA A 127 -0.01 -2.79 12.74
C ALA A 127 -0.75 -3.99 12.13
N ASP A 128 -1.78 -3.73 11.33
CA ASP A 128 -2.57 -4.78 10.65
C ASP A 128 -1.75 -5.54 9.58
N ARG A 129 -0.66 -4.94 9.09
CA ARG A 129 0.28 -5.54 8.12
C ARG A 129 1.58 -6.05 8.75
N ALA A 130 1.78 -5.92 10.05
CA ALA A 130 3.04 -6.34 10.70
C ALA A 130 3.31 -7.85 10.56
N ASN A 131 2.24 -8.66 10.51
CA ASN A 131 2.32 -10.12 10.46
C ASN A 131 1.48 -10.69 9.30
N ASP A 132 1.49 -10.04 8.13
CA ASP A 132 0.72 -10.45 6.95
C ASP A 132 1.40 -11.54 6.10
N ALA A 133 2.43 -12.19 6.65
CA ALA A 133 3.22 -13.28 6.04
C ALA A 133 4.04 -12.89 4.80
N THR A 134 4.23 -11.60 4.49
CA THR A 134 5.06 -11.17 3.33
C THR A 134 6.54 -11.00 3.64
N GLY A 135 6.95 -11.24 4.89
CA GLY A 135 8.34 -11.17 5.35
C GLY A 135 8.88 -12.49 5.90
N VAL A 136 8.17 -13.61 5.68
CA VAL A 136 8.62 -14.92 6.16
C VAL A 136 9.71 -15.49 5.26
N PRO A 137 10.67 -16.25 5.81
CA PRO A 137 11.74 -16.85 5.00
C PRO A 137 11.22 -17.80 3.92
N ASP A 138 11.90 -17.83 2.78
CA ASP A 138 11.63 -18.80 1.73
C ASP A 138 11.95 -20.23 2.20
N THR A 139 10.99 -21.13 2.02
CA THR A 139 11.09 -22.55 2.35
C THR A 139 11.25 -23.44 1.11
N TYR A 140 11.30 -22.87 -0.09
CA TYR A 140 11.40 -23.63 -1.33
C TYR A 140 12.68 -24.48 -1.38
N ARG A 141 12.55 -25.71 -1.88
CA ARG A 141 13.66 -26.64 -2.11
C ARG A 141 13.51 -27.20 -3.53
N PRO A 142 14.53 -27.07 -4.40
CA PRO A 142 14.45 -27.59 -5.76
C PRO A 142 14.19 -29.08 -5.80
N VAL A 143 13.33 -29.51 -6.72
CA VAL A 143 13.09 -30.91 -7.05
C VAL A 143 13.25 -31.06 -8.56
N THR A 144 13.91 -32.13 -8.99
CA THR A 144 14.11 -32.44 -10.41
C THR A 144 13.24 -33.62 -10.81
N ALA A 145 12.02 -33.32 -11.29
CA ALA A 145 11.07 -34.32 -11.76
C ALA A 145 10.23 -33.76 -12.94
N PRO A 146 9.75 -34.61 -13.86
CA PRO A 146 8.83 -34.18 -14.92
C PRO A 146 7.60 -33.48 -14.33
N GLY A 147 7.14 -32.41 -14.99
CA GLY A 147 5.98 -31.64 -14.56
C GLY A 147 6.22 -30.68 -13.39
N VAL A 148 7.40 -30.70 -12.77
CA VAL A 148 7.79 -29.74 -11.72
C VAL A 148 8.61 -28.63 -12.36
N TRP A 149 8.32 -27.38 -11.97
CA TRP A 149 9.14 -26.25 -12.40
C TRP A 149 10.58 -26.40 -11.89
N ILE A 150 11.54 -26.40 -12.83
CA ILE A 150 12.97 -26.44 -12.50
C ILE A 150 13.48 -24.99 -12.51
N PRO A 151 13.90 -24.44 -11.36
CA PRO A 151 14.40 -23.06 -11.28
C PRO A 151 15.69 -22.89 -12.07
N THR A 152 15.74 -21.87 -12.93
CA THR A 152 17.01 -21.31 -13.44
C THR A 152 17.55 -20.20 -12.54
N ALA A 153 16.74 -19.71 -11.59
CA ALA A 153 17.07 -18.78 -10.53
C ALA A 153 16.17 -19.04 -9.30
N ALA A 154 16.50 -18.46 -8.15
CA ALA A 154 15.65 -18.56 -6.96
C ALA A 154 14.23 -18.04 -7.25
N PRO A 155 13.17 -18.70 -6.72
CA PRO A 155 11.81 -18.19 -6.85
C PRO A 155 11.70 -16.78 -6.29
N LEU A 156 10.99 -15.91 -7.01
CA LEU A 156 10.71 -14.56 -6.53
C LEU A 156 9.45 -14.57 -5.68
N PHE A 157 9.56 -14.04 -4.46
CA PHE A 157 8.44 -13.77 -3.54
C PHE A 157 7.52 -14.97 -3.22
N PRO A 158 8.02 -16.21 -3.04
CA PRO A 158 7.18 -17.38 -2.79
C PRO A 158 6.33 -17.26 -1.51
N GLU A 159 6.76 -16.44 -0.55
CA GLU A 159 6.03 -16.14 0.68
C GLU A 159 4.66 -15.50 0.44
N TYR A 160 4.47 -14.79 -0.68
CA TYR A 160 3.20 -14.13 -1.01
C TYR A 160 2.06 -15.11 -1.29
N ALA A 161 2.35 -16.39 -1.55
CA ALA A 161 1.33 -17.43 -1.63
C ALA A 161 0.59 -17.65 -0.30
N ARG A 162 1.13 -17.14 0.82
CA ARG A 162 0.54 -17.21 2.16
C ARG A 162 0.15 -15.83 2.70
N ALA A 163 0.30 -14.78 1.89
CA ALA A 163 0.04 -13.41 2.33
C ALA A 163 -1.42 -13.23 2.77
N LYS A 164 -1.65 -12.45 3.83
CA LYS A 164 -2.99 -12.01 4.20
C LYS A 164 -3.54 -11.13 3.08
N GLY A 165 -4.66 -11.53 2.49
CA GLY A 165 -5.34 -10.76 1.44
C GLY A 165 -5.96 -9.46 1.96
N TRP A 166 -6.15 -8.49 1.06
CA TRP A 166 -6.85 -7.24 1.37
C TRP A 166 -8.37 -7.37 1.23
N VAL A 167 -8.80 -8.05 0.16
CA VAL A 167 -10.22 -8.20 -0.21
C VAL A 167 -10.61 -9.67 -0.42
N ILE A 168 -9.65 -10.51 -0.80
CA ILE A 168 -9.86 -11.95 -0.96
C ILE A 168 -9.85 -12.66 0.40
N THR A 169 -10.68 -13.69 0.54
CA THR A 169 -10.83 -14.44 1.80
C THR A 169 -9.71 -15.45 2.05
N SER A 170 -9.11 -15.97 0.98
CA SER A 170 -7.98 -16.90 1.02
C SER A 170 -7.13 -16.77 -0.23
N ALA A 171 -5.86 -17.19 -0.16
CA ALA A 171 -4.93 -17.14 -1.28
C ALA A 171 -5.33 -18.04 -2.47
N ASP A 172 -6.25 -18.98 -2.26
CA ASP A 172 -6.72 -19.93 -3.26
C ASP A 172 -8.16 -19.72 -3.71
N GLN A 173 -8.78 -18.60 -3.34
CA GLN A 173 -10.15 -18.23 -3.74
C GLN A 173 -10.38 -18.32 -5.25
N PHE A 174 -9.35 -18.08 -6.06
CA PHE A 174 -9.40 -18.12 -7.52
C PHE A 174 -8.44 -19.15 -8.14
N ARG A 175 -8.08 -20.21 -7.40
CA ARG A 175 -7.17 -21.25 -7.91
C ARG A 175 -7.83 -21.99 -9.08
N PRO A 176 -7.22 -22.02 -10.28
CA PRO A 176 -7.77 -22.75 -11.43
C PRO A 176 -7.67 -24.27 -11.23
N SER A 177 -8.31 -25.02 -12.14
CA SER A 177 -8.13 -26.47 -12.24
C SER A 177 -6.66 -26.84 -12.48
N PRO A 178 -6.21 -28.04 -12.06
CA PRO A 178 -4.82 -28.47 -12.27
C PRO A 178 -4.45 -28.51 -13.75
N PRO A 179 -3.15 -28.38 -14.09
CA PRO A 179 -2.68 -28.54 -15.47
C PRO A 179 -2.97 -29.96 -16.00
N PRO A 180 -2.92 -30.18 -17.33
CA PRO A 180 -3.10 -31.50 -17.92
C PRO A 180 -2.19 -32.55 -17.26
N ALA A 181 -2.72 -33.75 -17.04
CA ALA A 181 -1.95 -34.85 -16.48
C ALA A 181 -0.74 -35.18 -17.39
N LEU A 182 0.41 -35.50 -16.79
CA LEU A 182 1.65 -35.80 -17.52
C LEU A 182 1.51 -36.99 -18.49
N THR A 183 0.57 -37.89 -18.22
CA THR A 183 0.24 -39.06 -19.05
C THR A 183 -0.79 -38.75 -20.14
N SER A 184 -1.32 -37.53 -20.22
CA SER A 184 -2.38 -37.18 -21.16
C SER A 184 -1.82 -36.88 -22.56
N ALA A 185 -2.63 -37.19 -23.58
CA ALA A 185 -2.32 -36.81 -24.96
C ALA A 185 -2.20 -35.29 -25.15
N LEU A 186 -2.82 -34.49 -24.27
CA LEU A 186 -2.70 -33.03 -24.31
C LEU A 186 -1.33 -32.56 -23.80
N TYR A 187 -0.74 -33.23 -22.82
CA TYR A 187 0.58 -32.90 -22.30
C TYR A 187 1.72 -33.27 -23.29
N ALA A 188 1.52 -34.30 -24.10
CA ALA A 188 2.53 -34.81 -25.03
C ALA A 188 2.60 -34.09 -26.39
N ARG A 189 1.80 -33.05 -26.62
CA ARG A 189 1.74 -32.25 -27.86
C ARG A 189 2.56 -30.98 -27.71
#